data_AF-A0A538K0F2-F1
#
_entry.id   AF-A0A538K0F2-F1
#
_cell.length_a   1.000
_cell.length_b   1.000
_cell.length_c   1.000
_cell.angle_alpha   90.00
_cell.angle_beta   90.00
_cell.angle_gamma   90.00
#
_symmetry.space_group_name_H-M   'P 1'
#
loop_
_entity.id
_entity.type
_entity.pdbx_description
1 polymer ?
#
loop_
_entity_poly.entity_id
_entity_poly.type
_entity_poly.pdbx_seq_one_letter_code
_entity_poly.pdbx_strand_id
1 'polypeptide(L)'
;MQPLSSTSLVHRVRGELGSQGASRRRKPIRSPRMEVVATTDAHEGPVYAADEHALYFTTKPIPGDPPRVDIKRLDLASGEITVVRADANVANGMAIGTDGRLIVCEQGSFHEPARISSVDRRSGATQTVTDNWGGRPLNSPNDVVVARDGSVWFTDPSYGHLQGFRPAPAVG
;
A
#
# COMPACT_ATOMS: atom_id res chain seq x y z
N MET A 1 16.88 23.98 12.19
CA MET A 1 15.60 23.34 12.58
C MET A 1 15.67 21.90 12.12
N GLN A 2 15.85 20.92 13.01
CA GLN A 2 15.81 19.51 12.59
C GLN A 2 14.39 19.24 12.07
N PRO A 3 14.23 18.63 10.89
CA PRO A 3 12.89 18.26 10.44
C PRO A 3 12.33 17.30 11.48
N LEU A 4 11.09 17.55 11.92
CA LEU A 4 10.35 16.59 12.75
C LEU A 4 10.37 15.26 11.98
N SER A 5 11.14 14.30 12.48
CA SER A 5 11.05 12.90 12.05
C SER A 5 9.60 12.51 12.22
N SER A 6 8.81 12.51 11.14
CA SER A 6 7.41 12.08 11.22
C SER A 6 7.40 10.57 11.25
N THR A 7 7.60 10.07 12.46
CA THR A 7 7.65 8.66 12.75
C THR A 7 6.23 8.12 12.88
N SER A 8 5.94 7.04 12.16
CA SER A 8 4.73 6.24 12.25
C SER A 8 4.99 4.94 13.00
N LEU A 9 3.94 4.37 13.60
CA LEU A 9 3.99 3.05 14.23
C LEU A 9 3.28 2.04 13.35
N VAL A 10 3.90 0.87 13.17
CA VAL A 10 3.24 -0.31 12.63
C VAL A 10 2.69 -1.11 13.80
N HIS A 11 1.38 -1.34 13.81
CA HIS A 11 0.71 -2.11 14.85
C HIS A 11 0.26 -3.47 14.32
N ARG A 12 0.21 -4.46 15.21
CA ARG A 12 -0.48 -5.73 14.99
C ARG A 12 -1.49 -5.95 16.09
N VAL A 13 -2.69 -6.39 15.74
CA VAL A 13 -3.69 -6.85 16.70
C VAL A 13 -3.64 -8.37 16.77
N ARG A 14 -3.41 -8.93 17.97
CA ARG A 14 -3.51 -10.37 18.25
C ARG A 14 -4.77 -10.67 19.04
N GLY A 15 -5.44 -11.78 18.71
CA GLY A 15 -6.68 -12.21 19.35
C GLY A 15 -7.65 -12.74 18.31
N GLU A 16 -8.69 -13.46 18.74
CA GLU A 16 -9.77 -13.83 17.81
C GLU A 16 -10.58 -12.57 17.51
N LEU A 17 -10.53 -12.10 16.26
CA LEU A 17 -11.51 -11.17 15.71
C LEU A 17 -12.81 -11.96 15.60
N GLY A 18 -13.61 -11.95 16.67
CA GLY A 18 -14.62 -12.97 16.92
C GLY A 18 -15.62 -13.18 15.78
N SER A 19 -16.00 -14.44 15.55
CA SER A 19 -17.32 -14.75 14.99
C SER A 19 -18.27 -15.01 16.16
N GLN A 20 -19.33 -14.22 16.27
CA GLN A 20 -20.48 -14.58 17.11
C GLN A 20 -21.31 -15.62 16.35
N GLY A 21 -20.90 -16.89 16.41
CA GLY A 21 -21.65 -18.04 15.91
C GLY A 21 -21.82 -19.10 17.00
N ALA A 22 -22.98 -19.76 17.05
CA ALA A 22 -23.46 -20.52 18.20
C ALA A 22 -22.84 -21.93 18.36
N SER A 23 -22.67 -22.31 19.64
CA SER A 23 -22.64 -23.68 20.18
C SER A 23 -21.31 -24.42 20.40
N ARG A 24 -21.19 -24.86 21.66
CA ARG A 24 -20.37 -25.94 22.28
C ARG A 24 -18.87 -25.70 22.54
N ARG A 25 -18.60 -25.43 23.84
CA ARG A 25 -17.31 -25.34 24.55
C ARG A 25 -16.32 -24.31 23.96
N ARG A 26 -16.62 -23.04 24.20
CA ARG A 26 -15.72 -21.91 23.89
C ARG A 26 -14.45 -22.01 24.74
N LYS A 27 -13.30 -22.20 24.11
CA LYS A 27 -12.02 -21.75 24.69
C LYS A 27 -12.17 -20.25 25.02
N PRO A 28 -11.56 -19.74 26.10
CA PRO A 28 -11.67 -18.31 26.40
C PRO A 28 -11.19 -17.52 25.19
N ILE A 29 -12.10 -16.74 24.61
CA ILE A 29 -11.80 -15.79 23.53
C ILE A 29 -10.76 -14.85 24.11
N ARG A 30 -9.53 -14.90 23.59
CA ARG A 30 -8.50 -13.96 24.03
C ARG A 30 -8.90 -12.58 23.49
N SER A 31 -9.13 -11.63 24.40
CA SER A 31 -9.44 -10.25 24.03
C SER A 31 -8.39 -9.71 23.05
N PRO A 32 -8.79 -8.97 22.01
CA PRO A 32 -7.85 -8.37 21.07
C PRO A 32 -6.87 -7.47 21.82
N ARG A 33 -5.58 -7.63 21.52
CA ARG A 33 -4.48 -6.83 22.07
C ARG A 33 -3.69 -6.23 20.92
N MET A 34 -3.47 -4.93 20.99
CA MET A 34 -2.64 -4.20 20.03
C MET A 34 -1.19 -4.18 20.50
N GLU A 35 -0.28 -4.48 19.60
CA GLU A 35 1.17 -4.49 19.82
C GLU A 35 1.82 -3.53 18.84
N VAL A 36 2.82 -2.76 19.27
CA VAL A 36 3.73 -2.06 18.36
C VAL A 36 4.70 -3.09 17.80
N VAL A 37 4.79 -3.19 16.48
CA VAL A 37 5.69 -4.11 15.77
C VAL A 37 6.93 -3.39 15.27
N ALA A 38 6.77 -2.15 14.79
CA ALA A 38 7.87 -1.33 14.33
C ALA A 38 7.57 0.16 14.47
N THR A 39 8.64 0.94 14.52
CA THR A 39 8.64 2.40 14.47
C THR A 39 9.38 2.79 13.19
N THR A 40 8.69 3.43 12.24
CA THR A 40 9.17 3.64 10.86
C THR A 40 8.47 4.83 10.21
N ASP A 41 8.50 4.96 8.88
CA ASP A 41 7.82 6.00 8.09
C ASP A 41 6.65 5.46 7.27
N ALA A 42 6.04 4.34 7.69
CA ALA A 42 4.87 3.75 7.04
C ALA A 42 3.69 4.72 6.99
N HIS A 43 2.91 4.66 5.92
CA HIS A 43 1.74 5.53 5.73
C HIS A 43 0.51 4.75 5.28
N GLU A 44 0.55 4.11 4.11
CA GLU A 44 -0.60 3.46 3.49
C GLU A 44 -0.26 2.09 2.89
N GLY A 45 -1.26 1.41 2.36
CA GLY A 45 -1.12 0.16 1.63
C GLY A 45 -0.37 -0.97 2.34
N PRO A 46 -0.61 -1.26 3.65
CA PRO A 46 0.04 -2.38 4.31
C PRO A 46 -0.44 -3.71 3.72
N VAL A 47 0.49 -4.56 3.28
CA VAL A 47 0.20 -5.89 2.71
C VAL A 47 1.04 -6.96 3.38
N TYR A 48 0.40 -7.99 3.93
CA TYR A 48 1.08 -9.11 4.56
C TYR A 48 1.39 -10.22 3.54
N ALA A 49 2.67 -10.55 3.37
CA ALA A 49 3.14 -11.69 2.58
C ALA A 49 3.43 -12.88 3.50
N ALA A 50 2.53 -13.85 3.51
CA ALA A 50 2.60 -15.00 4.42
C ALA A 50 3.82 -15.91 4.16
N ASP A 51 4.22 -16.06 2.90
CA ASP A 51 5.36 -16.87 2.48
C ASP A 51 6.71 -16.30 2.91
N GLU A 52 6.77 -15.00 3.16
CA GLU A 52 7.97 -14.29 3.63
C GLU A 52 7.92 -13.91 5.10
N HIS A 53 6.77 -14.09 5.76
CA HIS A 53 6.48 -13.52 7.07
C HIS A 53 6.87 -12.03 7.15
N ALA A 54 6.45 -11.26 6.15
CA ALA A 54 6.82 -9.86 5.98
C ALA A 54 5.61 -8.96 5.72
N LEU A 55 5.75 -7.68 6.07
CA LEU A 55 4.78 -6.65 5.75
C LEU A 55 5.39 -5.69 4.73
N TYR A 56 4.67 -5.43 3.64
CA TYR A 56 4.99 -4.38 2.68
C TYR A 56 4.14 -3.15 2.98
N PHE A 57 4.65 -1.95 2.75
CA PHE A 57 3.91 -0.71 2.94
C PHE A 57 4.51 0.42 2.09
N THR A 58 3.71 1.45 1.83
CA THR A 58 4.20 2.70 1.25
C THR A 58 4.59 3.67 2.36
N THR A 59 5.65 4.44 2.10
CA THR A 59 6.10 5.45 3.07
C THR A 59 5.22 6.68 3.03
N LYS A 60 5.31 7.48 4.09
CA LYS A 60 4.80 8.84 4.06
C LYS A 60 5.44 9.61 2.90
N PRO A 61 4.65 10.41 2.15
CA PRO A 61 5.21 11.27 1.12
C PRO A 61 6.27 12.21 1.70
N ILE A 62 7.46 12.18 1.12
CA ILE A 62 8.50 13.17 1.34
C ILE A 62 8.15 14.38 0.46
N PRO A 63 8.03 15.60 1.02
CA PRO A 63 7.71 16.79 0.23
C PRO A 63 8.65 16.99 -0.96
N GLY A 64 8.08 17.36 -2.09
CA GLY A 64 8.74 17.54 -3.38
C GLY A 64 7.71 17.78 -4.47
N ASP A 65 8.16 18.02 -5.71
CA ASP A 65 7.30 18.13 -6.88
C ASP A 65 7.76 17.11 -7.96
N PRO A 66 7.12 15.93 -8.05
CA PRO A 66 6.07 15.42 -7.16
C PRO A 66 6.60 14.97 -5.79
N PRO A 67 5.70 14.71 -4.81
CA PRO A 67 6.09 14.06 -3.56
C PRO A 67 6.71 12.68 -3.81
N ARG A 68 7.76 12.35 -3.06
CA ARG A 68 8.46 11.07 -3.19
C ARG A 68 7.90 10.06 -2.19
N VAL A 69 7.55 8.87 -2.67
CA VAL A 69 7.09 7.73 -1.84
C VAL A 69 7.91 6.50 -2.17
N ASP A 70 8.35 5.75 -1.16
CA ASP A 70 9.01 4.46 -1.33
C ASP A 70 8.07 3.30 -1.00
N ILE A 71 8.31 2.13 -1.60
CA ILE A 71 7.74 0.86 -1.15
C ILE A 71 8.80 0.17 -0.29
N LYS A 72 8.45 -0.20 0.95
CA LYS A 72 9.36 -0.86 1.89
C LYS A 72 8.80 -2.21 2.35
N ARG A 73 9.71 -3.06 2.81
CA ARG A 73 9.45 -4.37 3.43
C ARG A 73 9.94 -4.36 4.87
N LEU A 74 9.07 -4.73 5.80
CA LEU A 74 9.40 -5.06 7.19
C LEU A 74 9.42 -6.58 7.34
N ASP A 75 10.58 -7.13 7.67
CA ASP A 75 10.71 -8.51 8.11
C ASP A 75 10.16 -8.65 9.54
N LEU A 76 9.13 -9.47 9.74
CA LEU A 76 8.47 -9.56 11.04
C LEU A 76 9.18 -10.48 12.03
N ALA A 77 10.20 -11.23 11.58
CA ALA A 77 11.02 -12.06 12.46
C ALA A 77 12.21 -11.26 13.00
N SER A 78 12.92 -10.51 12.15
CA SER A 78 14.09 -9.72 12.55
C SER A 78 13.77 -8.28 12.94
N GLY A 79 12.66 -7.73 12.46
CA GLY A 79 12.34 -6.29 12.57
C GLY A 79 13.08 -5.42 11.55
N GLU A 80 13.81 -6.02 10.61
CA GLU A 80 14.56 -5.30 9.59
C GLU A 80 13.64 -4.63 8.57
N ILE A 81 13.95 -3.38 8.20
CA ILE A 81 13.22 -2.63 7.19
C ILE A 81 14.14 -2.37 5.99
N THR A 82 13.68 -2.77 4.81
CA THR A 82 14.41 -2.63 3.54
C THR A 82 13.56 -1.89 2.51
N VAL A 83 14.22 -1.18 1.58
CA VAL A 83 13.55 -0.53 0.45
C VAL A 83 13.41 -1.54 -0.68
N VAL A 84 12.16 -1.76 -1.12
CA VAL A 84 11.83 -2.63 -2.26
C VAL A 84 11.89 -1.83 -3.56
N ARG A 85 11.31 -0.62 -3.55
CA ARG A 85 11.36 0.31 -4.67
C ARG A 85 11.43 1.74 -4.15
N ALA A 86 12.48 2.42 -4.56
CA ALA A 86 12.67 3.83 -4.32
C ALA A 86 11.85 4.67 -5.33
N ASP A 87 11.31 5.80 -4.89
CA ASP A 87 10.61 6.78 -5.75
C ASP A 87 9.52 6.13 -6.63
N ALA A 88 8.59 5.46 -5.96
CA ALA A 88 7.59 4.59 -6.56
C ALA A 88 6.39 5.37 -7.13
N ASN A 89 6.62 6.46 -7.86
CA ASN A 89 5.60 7.20 -8.60
C ASN A 89 4.35 7.55 -7.75
N VAL A 90 4.59 8.05 -6.54
CA VAL A 90 3.53 8.36 -5.55
C VAL A 90 2.64 7.14 -5.26
N ALA A 91 3.27 5.98 -5.02
CA ALA A 91 2.60 4.74 -4.63
C ALA A 91 1.70 4.95 -3.40
N ASN A 92 0.56 4.27 -3.36
CA ASN A 92 -0.43 4.41 -2.32
C ASN A 92 -0.88 3.05 -1.79
N GLY A 93 -2.13 2.64 -2.03
CA GLY A 93 -2.64 1.33 -1.68
C GLY A 93 -2.02 0.21 -2.51
N MET A 94 -1.91 -0.97 -1.90
CA MET A 94 -1.31 -2.15 -2.50
C MET A 94 -2.08 -3.41 -2.11
N ALA A 95 -1.96 -4.45 -2.93
CA ALA A 95 -2.43 -5.81 -2.65
C ALA A 95 -1.43 -6.84 -3.19
N ILE A 96 -1.51 -8.09 -2.72
CA ILE A 96 -0.79 -9.21 -3.37
C ILE A 96 -1.64 -9.73 -4.53
N GLY A 97 -1.04 -9.77 -5.71
CA GLY A 97 -1.59 -10.42 -6.90
C GLY A 97 -1.57 -11.94 -6.80
N THR A 98 -2.29 -12.61 -7.68
CA THR A 98 -2.37 -14.09 -7.72
C THR A 98 -1.04 -14.77 -8.05
N ASP A 99 -0.08 -14.02 -8.61
CA ASP A 99 1.29 -14.45 -8.91
C ASP A 99 2.30 -14.11 -7.79
N GLY A 100 1.84 -13.56 -6.66
CA GLY A 100 2.68 -13.16 -5.54
C GLY A 100 3.33 -11.78 -5.66
N ARG A 101 3.19 -11.10 -6.80
CA ARG A 101 3.68 -9.72 -6.99
C ARG A 101 2.79 -8.72 -6.24
N LEU A 102 3.28 -7.51 -6.01
CA LEU A 102 2.44 -6.43 -5.48
C LEU A 102 1.68 -5.79 -6.64
N ILE A 103 0.37 -5.67 -6.52
CA ILE A 103 -0.45 -4.79 -7.34
C ILE A 103 -0.54 -3.45 -6.61
N VAL A 104 -0.09 -2.38 -7.25
CA VAL A 104 0.13 -1.09 -6.62
C VAL A 104 -0.70 -0.02 -7.31
N CYS A 105 -1.42 0.77 -6.53
CA CYS A 105 -1.96 2.05 -6.95
C CYS A 105 -0.84 3.09 -6.96
N GLU A 106 -0.49 3.62 -8.13
CA GLU A 106 0.44 4.74 -8.28
C GLU A 106 -0.35 5.98 -8.67
N GLN A 107 -0.35 6.99 -7.81
CA GLN A 107 -1.09 8.23 -8.08
C GLN A 107 -0.47 9.02 -9.23
N GLY A 108 0.84 8.88 -9.46
CA GLY A 108 1.55 9.62 -10.50
C GLY A 108 1.70 11.12 -10.23
N SER A 109 2.12 11.87 -11.24
CA SER A 109 2.39 13.31 -11.17
C SER A 109 2.03 14.06 -12.47
N PHE A 110 2.42 15.33 -12.55
CA PHE A 110 2.46 16.08 -13.81
C PHE A 110 3.44 15.51 -14.85
N HIS A 111 4.40 14.69 -14.45
CA HIS A 111 5.48 14.18 -15.31
C HIS A 111 5.39 12.68 -15.59
N GLU A 112 4.67 11.92 -14.77
CA GLU A 112 4.45 10.48 -14.93
C GLU A 112 2.96 10.14 -14.74
N PRO A 113 2.35 9.32 -15.62
CA PRO A 113 0.94 8.97 -15.50
C PRO A 113 0.63 8.19 -14.22
N ALA A 114 -0.59 8.38 -13.72
CA ALA A 114 -1.18 7.51 -12.72
C ALA A 114 -1.35 6.11 -13.32
N ARG A 115 -1.13 5.05 -12.54
CA ARG A 115 -1.28 3.69 -13.02
C ARG A 115 -1.60 2.69 -11.92
N ILE A 116 -2.15 1.56 -12.33
CA ILE A 116 -2.02 0.31 -11.59
C ILE A 116 -0.78 -0.41 -12.13
N SER A 117 0.14 -0.80 -11.25
CA SER A 117 1.36 -1.51 -11.61
C SER A 117 1.52 -2.83 -10.88
N SER A 118 2.33 -3.72 -11.44
CA SER A 118 2.74 -5.00 -10.85
C SER A 118 4.23 -4.97 -10.51
N VAL A 119 4.56 -5.07 -9.21
CA VAL A 119 5.92 -4.89 -8.68
C VAL A 119 6.45 -6.20 -8.11
N ASP A 120 7.66 -6.57 -8.52
CA ASP A 120 8.38 -7.71 -7.99
C ASP A 120 8.85 -7.42 -6.56
N ARG A 121 8.48 -8.28 -5.61
CA ARG A 121 8.76 -8.06 -4.18
C ARG A 121 10.24 -8.14 -3.81
N ARG A 122 11.08 -8.76 -4.64
CA ARG A 122 12.50 -8.96 -4.38
C ARG A 122 13.38 -7.93 -5.11
N SER A 123 13.08 -7.69 -6.38
CA SER A 123 13.89 -6.82 -7.25
C SER A 123 13.33 -5.41 -7.41
N GLY A 124 12.06 -5.16 -7.05
CA GLY A 124 11.38 -3.89 -7.32
C GLY A 124 11.02 -3.69 -8.80
N ALA A 125 11.29 -4.67 -9.67
CA ALA A 125 10.97 -4.59 -11.09
C ALA A 125 9.47 -4.37 -11.30
N THR A 126 9.12 -3.33 -12.07
CA THR A 126 7.75 -2.82 -12.19
C THR A 126 7.24 -2.96 -13.62
N GLN A 127 5.97 -3.32 -13.77
CA GLN A 127 5.25 -3.34 -15.04
C GLN A 127 3.92 -2.61 -14.90
N THR A 128 3.54 -1.78 -15.88
CA THR A 128 2.22 -1.17 -15.92
C THR A 128 1.17 -2.23 -16.25
N VAL A 129 0.11 -2.32 -15.44
CA VAL A 129 -1.09 -3.13 -15.72
C VAL A 129 -2.10 -2.31 -16.52
N THR A 130 -2.38 -1.08 -16.07
CA THR A 130 -3.18 -0.10 -16.81
C THR A 130 -2.90 1.32 -16.29
N ASP A 131 -2.99 2.33 -17.16
CA ASP A 131 -2.76 3.75 -16.84
C ASP A 131 -3.87 4.69 -17.39
N ASN A 132 -4.90 4.13 -18.02
CA ASN A 132 -5.98 4.90 -18.60
C ASN A 132 -7.31 4.12 -18.67
N TRP A 133 -8.41 4.85 -18.84
CA TRP A 133 -9.73 4.31 -19.12
C TRP A 133 -10.33 5.02 -20.35
N GLY A 134 -10.56 4.26 -21.43
CA GLY A 134 -11.10 4.82 -22.67
C GLY A 134 -10.22 5.93 -23.27
N GLY A 135 -8.89 5.83 -23.13
CA GLY A 135 -7.93 6.84 -23.59
C GLY A 135 -7.80 8.06 -22.68
N ARG A 136 -8.48 8.07 -21.53
CA ARG A 136 -8.39 9.15 -20.53
C ARG A 136 -7.47 8.72 -19.39
N PRO A 137 -6.54 9.56 -18.94
CA PRO A 137 -5.66 9.23 -17.81
C PRO A 137 -6.47 8.91 -16.56
N LEU A 138 -5.94 8.01 -15.72
CA LEU A 138 -6.43 7.86 -14.36
C LEU A 138 -6.18 9.13 -13.54
N ASN A 139 -7.00 9.35 -12.53
CA ASN A 139 -6.92 10.50 -11.64
C ASN A 139 -5.77 10.31 -10.64
N SER A 140 -5.99 9.56 -9.57
CA SER A 140 -5.03 9.29 -8.49
C SER A 140 -5.45 8.00 -7.75
N PRO A 141 -5.16 6.81 -8.30
CA PRO A 141 -5.55 5.55 -7.70
C PRO A 141 -5.17 5.47 -6.22
N ASN A 142 -6.12 5.05 -5.38
CA ASN A 142 -5.95 5.04 -3.93
C ASN A 142 -5.73 3.62 -3.41
N ASP A 143 -6.81 2.86 -3.24
CA ASP A 143 -6.76 1.49 -2.74
C ASP A 143 -7.10 0.47 -3.82
N VAL A 144 -6.56 -0.75 -3.66
CA VAL A 144 -6.75 -1.87 -4.59
C VAL A 144 -6.98 -3.19 -3.84
N VAL A 145 -7.82 -4.04 -4.41
CA VAL A 145 -8.00 -5.44 -4.00
C VAL A 145 -7.94 -6.34 -5.24
N VAL A 146 -7.43 -7.56 -5.05
CA VAL A 146 -7.30 -8.56 -6.12
C VAL A 146 -8.13 -9.80 -5.73
N ALA A 147 -9.00 -10.25 -6.62
CA ALA A 147 -9.75 -11.50 -6.41
C ALA A 147 -8.93 -12.72 -6.83
N ARG A 148 -9.44 -13.87 -6.41
CA ARG A 148 -8.88 -15.18 -6.77
C ARG A 148 -8.87 -15.45 -8.27
N ASP A 149 -9.78 -14.86 -9.04
CA ASP A 149 -9.83 -14.99 -10.50
C ASP A 149 -8.87 -14.05 -11.23
N GLY A 150 -8.12 -13.22 -10.49
CA GLY A 150 -7.19 -12.23 -11.04
C GLY A 150 -7.81 -10.86 -11.32
N SER A 151 -9.11 -10.67 -11.09
CA SER A 151 -9.76 -9.37 -11.23
C SER A 151 -9.17 -8.37 -10.22
N VAL A 152 -8.96 -7.13 -10.68
CA VAL A 152 -8.41 -6.02 -9.89
C VAL A 152 -9.48 -4.95 -9.75
N TRP A 153 -9.85 -4.59 -8.52
CA TRP A 153 -10.72 -3.45 -8.22
C TRP A 153 -9.93 -2.40 -7.49
N PHE A 154 -10.05 -1.16 -7.93
CA PHE A 154 -9.40 -0.03 -7.31
C PHE A 154 -10.32 1.19 -7.33
N THR A 155 -9.99 2.18 -6.51
CA THR A 155 -10.65 3.48 -6.49
C THR A 155 -9.75 4.53 -7.13
N ASP A 156 -10.33 5.47 -7.88
CA ASP A 156 -9.59 6.49 -8.63
C ASP A 156 -10.03 7.94 -8.29
N PRO A 157 -9.83 8.38 -7.03
CA PRO A 157 -10.19 9.73 -6.60
C PRO A 157 -9.27 10.80 -7.20
N SER A 158 -9.67 12.06 -7.09
CA SER A 158 -8.92 13.23 -7.58
C SER A 158 -7.89 13.78 -6.58
N TYR A 159 -7.36 12.96 -5.67
CA TYR A 159 -6.50 13.44 -4.58
C TYR A 159 -5.24 14.15 -5.06
N GLY A 160 -4.56 13.65 -6.10
CA GLY A 160 -3.36 14.29 -6.62
C GLY A 160 -3.62 15.69 -7.18
N HIS A 161 -4.82 15.92 -7.74
CA HIS A 161 -5.24 17.26 -8.14
C HIS A 161 -5.48 18.16 -6.93
N LEU A 162 -6.27 17.68 -5.96
CA LEU A 162 -6.61 18.43 -4.74
C LEU A 162 -5.36 18.76 -3.90
N GLN A 163 -4.31 17.94 -3.98
CA GLN A 163 -3.03 18.11 -3.31
C GLN A 163 -1.99 18.84 -4.17
N GLY A 164 -2.31 19.18 -5.43
CA GLY A 164 -1.54 20.09 -6.27
C GLY A 164 -0.36 19.46 -7.03
N PHE A 165 -0.30 18.14 -7.19
CA PHE A 165 0.77 17.47 -7.97
C PHE A 165 0.26 16.74 -9.21
N ARG A 166 -1.03 16.89 -9.54
CA ARG A 166 -1.64 16.38 -10.79
C ARG A 166 -2.58 17.37 -11.48
N PRO A 167 -2.80 17.20 -12.80
CA PRO A 167 -3.83 17.92 -13.53
C PRO A 167 -5.23 17.64 -12.98
N ALA A 168 -6.19 18.51 -13.33
CA ALA A 168 -7.60 18.26 -13.05
C ALA A 168 -8.08 16.95 -13.70
N PRO A 169 -8.98 16.18 -13.05
CA PRO A 169 -9.58 14.97 -13.60
C PRO A 169 -10.17 15.16 -14.99
N ALA A 170 -9.94 14.18 -15.88
CA ALA A 170 -10.60 14.13 -17.18
C ALA A 170 -11.99 13.47 -17.10
N VAL A 171 -12.26 12.69 -16.05
CA VAL A 171 -13.54 12.05 -15.71
C VAL A 171 -13.62 11.89 -14.19
N GLY A 172 -14.82 12.10 -13.64
CA GLY A 172 -15.05 12.01 -12.19
C GLY A 172 -14.40 13.16 -11.45
#